data_AF-A0A4V1SGB5-F1
#
_entry.id   AF-A0A4V1SGB5-F1
#
_cell.length_a   1.000
_cell.length_b   1.000
_cell.length_c   1.000
_cell.angle_alpha   90.00
_cell.angle_beta   90.00
_cell.angle_gamma   90.00
#
_symmetry.space_group_name_H-M   'P 1'
#
loop_
_entity.id
_entity.type
_entity.pdbx_description
1 polymer ?
#
loop_
_entity_poly.entity_id
_entity_poly.type
_entity_poly.pdbx_seq_one_letter_code
_entity_poly.pdbx_strand_id
1 'polypeptide(L)'
;MLSSRVALIPESEKVAGLADGRYRAYVALLPEDAAKLGRAERKRCLDPGFYAEGSETPDGKVSRKRIVYCDRDPGMDQDSPVVTIRWAGDRYRVEAPDGPAAMRFRAVPGGLYLLQTDEDSKPDRYDYWFARVRASALDMFLLACADFRSAEKKDENGVSRCEVDSLATVQPELDAYAAGVREARKAPIAILTPIR
;
A
#
# COMPACT_ATOMS: atom_id res chain seq x y z
N MET A 1 5.78 -1.14 9.58
CA MET A 1 4.48 -0.63 9.10
C MET A 1 3.85 0.18 10.22
N LEU A 2 3.12 1.25 9.90
CA LEU A 2 2.34 2.01 10.87
C LEU A 2 1.05 1.25 11.21
N SER A 3 0.70 1.08 12.49
CA SER A 3 -0.43 0.23 12.89
C SER A 3 -1.20 0.75 14.11
N SER A 4 -2.39 0.20 14.40
CA SER A 4 -3.20 0.48 15.60
C SER A 4 -3.94 -0.77 16.07
N ARG A 5 -4.33 -0.82 17.35
CA ARG A 5 -5.18 -1.90 17.91
C ARG A 5 -6.68 -1.67 17.75
N VAL A 6 -7.08 -0.48 17.32
CA VAL A 6 -8.48 -0.10 17.17
C VAL A 6 -8.69 0.57 15.81
N ALA A 7 -9.93 0.55 15.33
CA ALA A 7 -10.30 1.29 14.13
C ALA A 7 -10.27 2.80 14.43
N LEU A 8 -9.32 3.55 13.85
CA LEU A 8 -9.26 5.02 14.00
C LEU A 8 -9.96 5.75 12.85
N ILE A 9 -10.34 5.02 11.80
CA ILE A 9 -11.31 5.46 10.80
C ILE A 9 -12.65 4.80 11.19
N PRO A 10 -13.52 5.45 11.98
CA PRO A 10 -14.74 4.81 12.49
C PRO A 10 -15.77 4.55 11.39
N GLU A 11 -15.89 5.46 10.43
CA GLU A 11 -16.78 5.35 9.27
C GLU A 11 -15.95 5.53 8.00
N SER A 12 -16.00 4.54 7.12
CA SER A 12 -15.33 4.65 5.82
C SER A 12 -16.12 5.58 4.90
N GLU A 13 -15.40 6.40 4.16
CA GLU A 13 -15.95 7.08 3.00
C GLU A 13 -16.05 6.10 1.82
N LYS A 14 -17.10 6.25 1.01
CA LYS A 14 -17.21 5.56 -0.28
C LYS A 14 -16.26 6.24 -1.26
N VAL A 15 -15.32 5.48 -1.77
CA VAL A 15 -14.25 5.98 -2.64
C VAL A 15 -14.78 6.13 -4.07
N ALA A 16 -14.70 7.35 -4.61
CA ALA A 16 -15.10 7.60 -5.98
C ALA A 16 -14.19 6.83 -6.96
N GLY A 17 -14.80 6.02 -7.85
CA GLY A 17 -14.08 5.20 -8.82
C GLY A 17 -13.64 3.82 -8.33
N LEU A 18 -13.78 3.51 -7.04
CA LEU A 18 -13.58 2.14 -6.53
C LEU A 18 -14.92 1.39 -6.57
N ALA A 19 -15.07 0.52 -7.57
CA ALA A 19 -16.28 -0.27 -7.78
C ALA A 19 -16.21 -1.64 -7.10
N ASP A 20 -17.37 -2.23 -6.83
CA ASP A 20 -17.44 -3.63 -6.42
C ASP A 20 -16.96 -4.53 -7.56
N GLY A 21 -16.13 -5.53 -7.25
CA GLY A 21 -15.61 -6.44 -8.26
C GLY A 21 -14.34 -7.16 -7.88
N ARG A 22 -13.77 -7.85 -8.86
CA ARG A 22 -12.50 -8.58 -8.73
C ARG A 22 -11.35 -7.70 -9.21
N TYR A 23 -10.25 -7.73 -8.48
CA TYR A 23 -9.07 -6.94 -8.74
C TYR A 23 -7.83 -7.84 -8.77
N ARG A 24 -6.95 -7.60 -9.73
CA ARG A 24 -5.63 -8.21 -9.77
C ARG A 24 -4.64 -7.28 -9.09
N ALA A 25 -3.90 -7.82 -8.12
CA ALA A 25 -2.79 -7.13 -7.49
C ALA A 25 -1.53 -7.21 -8.36
N TYR A 26 -0.84 -6.09 -8.47
CA TYR A 26 0.48 -5.99 -9.09
C TYR A 26 1.44 -5.37 -8.08
N VAL A 27 2.59 -6.01 -7.86
CA VAL A 27 3.60 -5.55 -6.90
C VAL A 27 4.74 -4.82 -7.62
N ALA A 28 5.30 -3.81 -6.96
CA ALA A 28 6.44 -3.05 -7.46
C ALA A 28 7.70 -3.93 -7.49
N LEU A 29 8.37 -3.98 -8.64
CA LEU A 29 9.66 -4.62 -8.85
C LEU A 29 10.65 -3.61 -9.45
N LEU A 30 11.92 -3.77 -9.09
CA LEU A 30 13.01 -3.14 -9.82
C LEU A 30 13.17 -3.82 -11.20
N PRO A 31 13.66 -3.12 -12.23
CA PRO A 31 13.83 -3.70 -13.57
C PRO A 31 14.69 -4.97 -13.58
N GLU A 32 15.73 -5.02 -12.76
CA GLU A 32 16.59 -6.18 -12.57
C GLU A 32 15.88 -7.38 -11.96
N ASP A 33 14.91 -7.17 -11.07
CA ASP A 33 14.10 -8.25 -10.50
C ASP A 33 13.04 -8.71 -11.49
N ALA A 34 12.40 -7.78 -12.18
CA ALA A 34 11.49 -8.11 -13.27
C ALA A 34 12.19 -8.87 -14.41
N ALA A 35 13.48 -8.63 -14.64
CA ALA A 35 14.27 -9.34 -15.64
C ALA A 35 14.44 -10.84 -15.33
N LYS A 36 14.35 -11.24 -14.06
CA LYS A 36 14.39 -12.65 -13.62
C LYS A 36 13.13 -13.42 -14.01
N LEU A 37 12.03 -12.70 -14.30
CA LEU A 37 10.80 -13.31 -14.80
C LEU A 37 10.96 -13.74 -16.26
N GLY A 38 10.25 -14.81 -16.63
CA GLY A 38 10.18 -15.28 -18.00
C GLY A 38 9.51 -14.27 -18.95
N ARG A 39 9.68 -14.48 -20.25
CA ARG A 39 9.16 -13.57 -21.28
C ARG A 39 7.63 -13.44 -21.23
N ALA A 40 6.92 -14.51 -20.88
CA ALA A 40 5.46 -14.52 -20.83
C ALA A 40 4.94 -13.68 -19.66
N GLU A 41 5.56 -13.81 -18.51
CA GLU A 41 5.25 -13.09 -17.27
C GLU A 41 5.52 -11.60 -17.43
N ARG A 42 6.69 -11.23 -17.99
CA ARG A 42 7.04 -9.82 -18.23
C ARG A 42 6.04 -9.08 -19.13
N LYS A 43 5.37 -9.78 -20.06
CA LYS A 43 4.33 -9.18 -20.91
C LYS A 43 3.06 -8.81 -20.15
N ARG A 44 2.82 -9.42 -18.99
CA ARG A 44 1.66 -9.11 -18.13
C ARG A 44 1.94 -7.94 -17.19
N CYS A 45 3.21 -7.59 -16.99
CA CYS A 45 3.59 -6.48 -16.13
C CYS A 45 3.13 -5.13 -16.69
N LEU A 46 2.86 -4.21 -15.78
CA LEU A 46 2.49 -2.83 -16.04
C LEU A 46 3.72 -1.94 -15.87
N ASP A 47 3.85 -0.97 -16.77
CA ASP A 47 4.84 0.10 -16.65
C ASP A 47 4.14 1.46 -16.67
N PRO A 48 3.58 1.88 -15.51
CA PRO A 48 2.85 3.13 -15.39
C PRO A 48 3.77 4.37 -15.37
N GLY A 49 5.09 4.21 -15.52
CA GLY A 49 6.05 5.32 -15.55
C GLY A 49 6.45 5.86 -14.17
N PHE A 50 6.27 5.09 -13.10
CA PHE A 50 6.76 5.51 -11.78
C PHE A 50 8.27 5.31 -11.65
N TYR A 51 8.87 6.18 -10.84
CA TYR A 51 10.26 6.08 -10.45
C TYR A 51 10.34 6.08 -8.93
N ALA A 52 11.19 5.22 -8.37
CA ALA A 52 11.49 5.22 -6.94
C ALA A 52 12.97 5.48 -6.73
N GLU A 53 13.26 6.14 -5.62
CA GLU A 53 14.62 6.27 -5.10
C GLU A 53 14.96 5.02 -4.29
N GLY A 54 16.11 4.42 -4.59
CA GLY A 54 16.61 3.25 -3.90
C GLY A 54 18.13 3.20 -3.91
N SER A 55 18.68 2.58 -2.88
CA SER A 55 20.08 2.21 -2.82
C SER A 55 20.19 0.69 -2.77
N GLU A 56 21.16 0.13 -3.47
CA GLU A 56 21.44 -1.32 -3.44
C GLU A 56 22.10 -1.75 -2.12
N THR A 57 22.63 -0.79 -1.36
CA THR A 57 23.21 -1.01 -0.03
C THR A 57 22.73 0.06 0.96
N PRO A 58 22.68 -0.21 2.27
CA PRO A 58 22.23 0.76 3.27
C PRO A 58 22.94 2.14 3.21
N ASP A 59 24.22 2.16 2.82
CA ASP A 59 25.04 3.38 2.70
C ASP A 59 25.36 3.77 1.26
N GLY A 60 24.74 3.11 0.29
CA GLY A 60 25.00 3.32 -1.13
C GLY A 60 24.38 4.61 -1.67
N LYS A 61 24.80 4.98 -2.89
CA LYS A 61 24.24 6.15 -3.57
C LYS A 61 22.77 5.87 -3.93
N VAL A 62 21.89 6.72 -3.41
CA VAL A 62 20.48 6.73 -3.81
C VAL A 62 20.38 7.04 -5.30
N SER A 63 19.78 6.13 -6.05
CA SER A 63 19.55 6.25 -7.48
C SER A 63 18.05 6.20 -7.76
N ARG A 64 17.62 6.97 -8.76
CA ARG A 64 16.23 6.97 -9.21
C ARG A 64 16.07 5.91 -10.30
N LYS A 65 15.35 4.84 -10.00
CA LYS A 65 15.09 3.72 -10.92
C LYS A 65 13.62 3.70 -11.33
N ARG A 66 13.36 3.33 -12.58
CA ARG A 66 11.99 3.12 -13.09
C ARG A 66 11.43 1.83 -12.47
N ILE A 67 10.20 1.86 -11.97
CA ILE A 67 9.56 0.70 -11.35
C ILE A 67 8.63 0.03 -12.34
N VAL A 68 8.68 -1.30 -12.37
CA VAL A 68 7.77 -2.15 -13.15
C VAL A 68 6.85 -2.87 -12.16
N TYR A 69 5.58 -3.04 -12.51
CA TYR A 69 4.61 -3.68 -11.63
C TYR A 69 4.18 -5.01 -12.22
N CYS A 70 4.45 -6.11 -11.55
CA CYS A 70 4.14 -7.44 -12.08
C CYS A 70 3.11 -8.15 -11.23
N ASP A 71 2.29 -9.00 -11.85
CA ASP A 71 1.35 -9.89 -11.19
C ASP A 71 2.02 -11.19 -10.72
N ARG A 72 3.35 -11.15 -10.53
CA ARG A 72 4.17 -12.26 -10.08
C ARG A 72 5.47 -11.71 -9.50
N ASP A 73 5.84 -12.22 -8.32
CA ASP A 73 7.14 -12.00 -7.72
C ASP A 73 8.12 -13.08 -8.23
N PRO A 74 9.33 -12.74 -8.70
CA PRO A 74 10.30 -13.73 -9.18
C PRO A 74 10.75 -14.75 -8.11
N GLY A 75 10.57 -14.47 -6.82
CA GLY A 75 10.83 -15.41 -5.73
C GLY A 75 9.67 -16.34 -5.38
N MET A 76 8.52 -16.22 -6.07
CA MET A 76 7.31 -16.98 -5.78
C MET A 76 6.88 -17.86 -6.97
N ASP A 77 6.39 -19.06 -6.66
CA ASP A 77 5.89 -19.99 -7.67
C ASP A 77 4.47 -19.67 -8.17
N GLN A 78 3.80 -18.72 -7.53
CA GLN A 78 2.42 -18.34 -7.80
C GLN A 78 2.28 -16.89 -8.25
N ASP A 79 1.29 -16.64 -9.10
CA ASP A 79 0.88 -15.29 -9.48
C ASP A 79 0.29 -14.55 -8.26
N SER A 80 0.35 -13.23 -8.28
CA SER A 80 -0.25 -12.37 -7.27
C SER A 80 -1.75 -12.65 -7.12
N PRO A 81 -2.26 -12.57 -5.89
CA PRO A 81 -3.64 -12.94 -5.60
C PRO A 81 -4.65 -12.05 -6.34
N VAL A 82 -5.77 -12.65 -6.69
CA VAL A 82 -6.98 -11.91 -7.08
C VAL A 82 -7.78 -11.65 -5.81
N VAL A 83 -8.11 -10.39 -5.57
CA VAL A 83 -8.93 -9.97 -4.43
C VAL A 83 -10.31 -9.53 -4.91
N THR A 84 -11.35 -9.82 -4.14
CA THR A 84 -12.69 -9.29 -4.40
C THR A 84 -12.98 -8.17 -3.42
N ILE A 85 -13.37 -6.99 -3.93
CA ILE A 85 -13.71 -5.83 -3.13
C ILE A 85 -15.22 -5.59 -3.24
N ARG A 86 -15.90 -5.40 -2.10
CA ARG A 86 -17.33 -5.07 -2.05
C ARG A 86 -17.63 -4.01 -0.99
N TRP A 87 -18.48 -3.05 -1.32
CA TRP A 87 -19.02 -2.11 -0.36
C TRP A 87 -20.00 -2.81 0.60
N ALA A 88 -19.75 -2.73 1.90
CA ALA A 88 -20.54 -3.38 2.94
C ALA A 88 -21.42 -2.39 3.76
N GLY A 89 -21.51 -1.12 3.34
CA GLY A 89 -22.31 -0.10 3.99
C GLY A 89 -21.49 0.89 4.82
N ASP A 90 -20.52 0.41 5.59
CA ASP A 90 -19.65 1.23 6.47
C ASP A 90 -18.14 1.07 6.16
N ARG A 91 -17.79 0.09 5.33
CA ARG A 91 -16.42 -0.28 4.94
C ARG A 91 -16.43 -1.06 3.63
N TYR A 92 -15.26 -1.27 3.06
CA TYR A 92 -15.08 -2.23 1.97
C TYR A 92 -14.65 -3.58 2.54
N ARG A 93 -15.41 -4.63 2.25
CA ARG A 93 -14.99 -6.00 2.52
C ARG A 93 -14.07 -6.46 1.39
N VAL A 94 -12.95 -7.07 1.78
CA VAL A 94 -11.98 -7.67 0.87
C VAL A 94 -11.99 -9.17 1.10
N GLU A 95 -12.18 -9.94 0.03
CA GLU A 95 -11.99 -11.39 0.04
C GLU A 95 -10.67 -11.66 -0.69
N ALA A 96 -9.63 -11.97 0.07
CA ALA A 96 -8.31 -12.33 -0.43
C ALA A 96 -7.99 -13.79 -0.08
N PRO A 97 -7.00 -14.44 -0.75
CA PRO A 97 -6.70 -15.85 -0.51
C PRO A 97 -6.18 -16.17 0.89
N ASP A 98 -5.57 -15.19 1.56
CA ASP A 98 -5.06 -15.23 2.93
C ASP A 98 -6.16 -15.01 3.98
N GLY A 99 -7.27 -14.38 3.60
CA GLY A 99 -8.40 -14.19 4.50
C GLY A 99 -9.36 -13.09 4.06
N PRO A 100 -10.50 -12.97 4.76
CA PRO A 100 -11.34 -11.80 4.65
C PRO A 100 -10.73 -10.64 5.44
N ALA A 101 -10.58 -9.49 4.78
CA ALA A 101 -10.13 -8.24 5.37
C ALA A 101 -11.18 -7.13 5.21
N ALA A 102 -11.01 -6.01 5.91
CA ALA A 102 -11.80 -4.80 5.82
C ALA A 102 -10.92 -3.58 5.55
N MET A 103 -11.20 -2.87 4.46
CA MET A 103 -10.60 -1.59 4.13
C MET A 103 -11.53 -0.44 4.53
N ARG A 104 -10.96 0.55 5.20
CA ARG A 104 -11.62 1.80 5.56
C ARG A 104 -10.84 2.97 4.99
N PHE A 105 -11.56 3.89 4.36
CA PHE A 105 -10.96 5.04 3.68
C PHE A 105 -11.42 6.33 4.33
N ARG A 106 -10.49 7.28 4.43
CA ARG A 106 -10.76 8.67 4.77
C ARG A 106 -10.08 9.55 3.74
N ALA A 107 -10.83 10.46 3.12
CA ALA A 107 -10.26 11.41 2.18
C ALA A 107 -9.24 12.31 2.87
N VAL A 108 -8.13 12.55 2.19
CA VAL A 108 -7.14 13.56 2.58
C VAL A 108 -6.91 14.52 1.40
N PRO A 109 -6.33 15.71 1.61
CA PRO A 109 -6.13 16.69 0.55
C PRO A 109 -5.39 16.13 -0.69
N GLY A 110 -5.77 16.60 -1.88
CA GLY A 110 -5.08 16.28 -3.12
C GLY A 110 -5.50 14.96 -3.79
N GLY A 111 -6.70 14.46 -3.50
CA GLY A 111 -7.26 13.26 -4.16
C GLY A 111 -6.63 11.95 -3.69
N LEU A 112 -6.06 11.96 -2.49
CA LEU A 112 -5.53 10.78 -1.82
C LEU A 112 -6.52 10.33 -0.74
N TYR A 113 -6.39 9.08 -0.33
CA TYR A 113 -7.13 8.51 0.79
C TYR A 113 -6.15 7.90 1.79
N LEU A 114 -6.32 8.22 3.06
CA LEU A 114 -5.78 7.39 4.12
C LEU A 114 -6.60 6.09 4.14
N LEU A 115 -5.91 4.97 4.02
CA LEU A 115 -6.48 3.63 4.04
C LEU A 115 -6.06 2.93 5.35
N GLN A 116 -7.03 2.38 6.07
CA GLN A 116 -6.82 1.49 7.20
C GLN A 116 -7.33 0.09 6.83
N THR A 117 -6.48 -0.93 6.96
CA THR A 117 -6.82 -2.35 6.77
C THR A 117 -6.74 -3.07 8.11
N ASP A 118 -7.53 -4.11 8.36
CA ASP A 118 -7.19 -5.08 9.41
C ASP A 118 -6.03 -5.98 8.95
N GLU A 119 -5.27 -6.53 9.90
CA GLU A 119 -4.15 -7.43 9.65
C GLU A 119 -4.55 -8.86 10.06
N ASP A 120 -4.64 -9.76 9.09
CA ASP A 120 -5.08 -11.14 9.30
C ASP A 120 -4.18 -11.94 10.26
N SER A 121 -2.89 -11.56 10.36
CA SER A 121 -1.93 -12.26 11.23
C SER A 121 -2.14 -11.99 12.72
N LYS A 122 -2.89 -10.95 13.06
CA LYS A 122 -3.16 -10.51 14.44
C LYS A 122 -4.59 -9.99 14.52
N PRO A 123 -5.56 -10.82 14.97
CA PRO A 123 -6.88 -10.30 15.28
C PRO A 123 -6.72 -9.08 16.18
N ASP A 124 -7.41 -8.00 15.84
CA ASP A 124 -7.33 -6.68 16.48
C ASP A 124 -6.12 -5.80 16.11
N ARG A 125 -5.38 -6.09 15.03
CA ARG A 125 -4.41 -5.13 14.48
C ARG A 125 -4.91 -4.54 13.18
N TYR A 126 -4.66 -3.24 13.01
CA TYR A 126 -4.95 -2.49 11.82
C TYR A 126 -3.69 -1.82 11.29
N ASP A 127 -3.45 -1.90 9.99
CA ASP A 127 -2.33 -1.25 9.33
C ASP A 127 -2.78 -0.07 8.47
N TYR A 128 -1.90 0.92 8.28
CA TYR A 128 -2.19 2.13 7.52
C TYR A 128 -1.39 2.24 6.23
N TRP A 129 -2.06 2.80 5.22
CA TRP A 129 -1.57 2.98 3.86
C TRP A 129 -2.09 4.31 3.31
N PHE A 130 -1.41 4.86 2.30
CA PHE A 130 -2.09 5.79 1.39
C PHE A 130 -2.60 5.05 0.17
N ALA A 131 -3.72 5.52 -0.36
CA ALA A 131 -4.26 5.06 -1.61
C ALA A 131 -4.58 6.25 -2.53
N ARG A 132 -4.42 6.03 -3.84
CA ARG A 132 -4.82 6.98 -4.89
C ARG A 132 -5.62 6.25 -5.95
N VAL A 133 -6.83 6.73 -6.22
CA VAL A 133 -7.66 6.17 -7.30
C VAL A 133 -7.28 6.79 -8.63
N ARG A 134 -7.17 5.95 -9.65
CA ARG A 134 -7.10 6.32 -11.07
C ARG A 134 -8.26 5.68 -11.81
N ALA A 135 -8.51 6.13 -13.04
CA ALA A 135 -9.68 5.77 -13.86
C ALA A 135 -10.02 4.26 -13.90
N SER A 136 -9.03 3.39 -13.71
CA SER A 136 -9.24 1.94 -13.59
C SER A 136 -8.19 1.27 -12.69
N ALA A 137 -7.71 1.94 -11.65
CA ALA A 137 -6.72 1.34 -10.74
C ALA A 137 -6.73 1.99 -9.36
N LEU A 138 -6.29 1.25 -8.35
CA LEU A 138 -5.97 1.76 -7.02
C LEU A 138 -4.46 1.63 -6.79
N ASP A 139 -3.76 2.76 -6.79
CA ASP A 139 -2.35 2.82 -6.41
C ASP A 139 -2.27 2.79 -4.87
N MET A 140 -1.43 1.93 -4.29
CA MET A 140 -1.25 1.80 -2.84
C MET A 140 0.19 2.11 -2.41
N PHE A 141 0.34 2.86 -1.32
CA PHE A 141 1.61 3.35 -0.80
C PHE A 141 1.77 2.93 0.67
N LEU A 142 2.90 2.30 0.99
CA LEU A 142 3.20 1.82 2.33
C LEU A 142 3.63 2.96 3.26
N LEU A 143 2.93 3.11 4.39
CA LEU A 143 3.40 3.96 5.48
C LEU A 143 4.47 3.23 6.31
N ALA A 144 5.73 3.54 6.03
CA ALA A 144 6.87 2.96 6.75
C ALA A 144 6.97 3.59 8.15
N CYS A 145 7.07 2.78 9.20
CA CYS A 145 7.16 3.25 10.59
C CYS A 145 8.30 4.27 10.81
N ALA A 146 9.44 4.11 10.12
CA ALA A 146 10.57 5.03 10.20
C ALA A 146 10.24 6.48 9.75
N ASP A 147 9.18 6.68 8.96
CA ASP A 147 8.70 7.99 8.53
C ASP A 147 7.82 8.68 9.60
N PHE A 148 7.46 7.98 10.70
CA PHE A 148 6.49 8.43 11.73
C PHE A 148 7.07 8.38 13.14
N ARG A 149 8.01 9.30 13.43
CA ARG A 149 8.75 9.32 14.70
C ARG A 149 7.87 9.57 15.92
N SER A 150 6.76 10.29 15.78
CA SER A 150 5.82 10.54 16.89
C SER A 150 5.13 9.28 17.40
N ALA A 151 5.05 8.22 16.59
CA ALA A 151 4.42 6.94 16.93
C ALA A 151 5.43 5.82 17.23
N GLU A 152 6.74 6.09 17.12
CA GLU A 152 7.78 5.07 17.33
C GLU A 152 7.91 4.74 18.82
N LYS A 153 7.67 3.48 19.16
CA LYS A 153 7.98 2.86 20.44
C LYS A 153 9.12 1.85 20.22
N LYS A 154 10.09 1.78 21.13
CA LYS A 154 11.11 0.73 21.11
C LYS A 154 10.77 -0.30 22.17
N ASP A 155 10.82 -1.59 21.81
CA ASP A 155 10.73 -2.64 22.80
C ASP A 155 12.05 -2.81 23.57
N GLU A 156 12.07 -3.71 24.56
CA GLU A 156 13.22 -3.96 25.44
C GLU A 156 14.50 -4.38 24.67
N ASN A 157 14.35 -4.90 23.44
CA ASN A 157 15.45 -5.29 22.55
C ASN A 157 15.84 -4.17 21.57
N GLY A 158 15.28 -2.97 21.72
CA GLY A 158 15.52 -1.82 20.85
C GLY A 158 14.84 -1.92 19.49
N VAL A 159 13.91 -2.88 19.29
CA VAL A 159 13.19 -3.03 18.02
C VAL A 159 12.09 -1.97 17.95
N SER A 160 12.17 -1.13 16.92
CA SER A 160 11.17 -0.09 16.64
C SER A 160 9.84 -0.68 16.21
N ARG A 161 8.76 -0.24 16.86
CA ARG A 161 7.36 -0.57 16.57
C ARG A 161 6.56 0.73 16.54
N CYS A 162 5.70 0.91 15.53
CA CYS A 162 4.82 2.07 15.50
C CYS A 162 3.38 1.66 15.79
N GLU A 163 2.85 2.21 16.88
CA GLU A 163 1.46 2.04 17.29
C GLU A 163 0.82 3.43 17.39
N VAL A 164 -0.24 3.63 16.63
CA VAL A 164 -0.99 4.88 16.55
C VAL A 164 -2.21 4.76 17.43
N ASP A 165 -2.25 5.61 18.45
CA ASP A 165 -3.40 5.71 19.36
C ASP A 165 -4.41 6.78 18.87
N SER A 166 -3.96 7.72 18.03
CA SER A 166 -4.81 8.74 17.39
C SER A 166 -4.18 9.27 16.11
N LEU A 167 -4.99 9.50 15.07
CA LEU A 167 -4.53 10.14 13.82
C LEU A 167 -4.01 11.56 14.05
N ALA A 168 -4.54 12.27 15.06
CA ALA A 168 -4.10 13.63 15.36
C ALA A 168 -2.63 13.69 15.77
N THR A 169 -2.12 12.64 16.44
CA THR A 169 -0.74 12.57 16.92
C THR A 169 0.28 12.48 15.79
N VAL A 170 -0.10 11.85 14.68
CA VAL A 170 0.76 11.60 13.50
C VAL A 170 0.39 12.47 12.30
N GLN A 171 -0.53 13.43 12.48
CA GLN A 171 -1.05 14.25 11.38
C GLN A 171 0.04 15.01 10.62
N PRO A 172 1.04 15.63 11.27
CA PRO A 172 2.11 16.33 10.56
C PRO A 172 2.91 15.41 9.63
N GLU A 173 3.25 14.19 10.09
CA GLU A 173 3.97 13.21 9.27
C GLU A 173 3.09 12.65 8.14
N LEU A 174 1.78 12.45 8.38
CA LEU A 174 0.84 12.06 7.34
C LEU A 174 0.76 13.12 6.23
N ASP A 175 0.67 14.39 6.59
CA ASP A 175 0.62 15.50 5.64
C ASP A 175 1.91 15.61 4.82
N ALA A 176 3.07 15.46 5.48
CA ALA A 176 4.37 15.44 4.82
C ALA A 176 4.51 14.26 3.84
N TYR A 177 4.06 13.08 4.25
CA TYR A 177 4.08 11.90 3.40
C TYR A 177 3.15 12.08 2.19
N ALA A 178 1.92 12.57 2.41
CA ALA A 178 0.95 12.86 1.34
C ALA A 178 1.49 13.88 0.34
N ALA A 179 2.18 14.92 0.82
CA ALA A 179 2.88 15.87 -0.04
C ALA A 179 3.95 15.17 -0.91
N GLY A 180 4.75 14.27 -0.32
CA GLY A 180 5.73 13.46 -1.06
C GLY A 180 5.11 12.59 -2.16
N VAL A 181 3.92 12.01 -1.92
CA VAL A 181 3.15 11.28 -2.95
C VAL A 181 2.74 12.22 -4.10
N ARG A 182 2.25 13.43 -3.78
CA ARG A 182 1.84 14.42 -4.79
C ARG A 182 3.00 14.92 -5.64
N GLU A 183 4.16 15.08 -5.04
CA GLU A 183 5.39 15.50 -5.71
C GLU A 183 6.08 14.35 -6.46
N ALA A 184 5.44 13.17 -6.54
CA ALA A 184 5.97 11.96 -7.16
C ALA A 184 7.33 11.51 -6.57
N ARG A 185 7.58 11.83 -5.29
CA ARG A 185 8.73 11.36 -4.52
C ARG A 185 8.51 9.99 -3.89
N LYS A 186 7.25 9.56 -3.75
CA LYS A 186 6.85 8.23 -3.31
C LYS A 186 6.22 7.47 -4.48
N ALA A 187 6.70 6.28 -4.77
CA ALA A 187 6.10 5.37 -5.74
C ALA A 187 5.14 4.40 -5.04
N PRO A 188 4.04 3.96 -5.69
CA PRO A 188 3.19 2.94 -5.11
C PRO A 188 3.95 1.63 -5.00
N ILE A 189 3.68 0.88 -3.94
CA ILE A 189 4.28 -0.45 -3.73
C ILE A 189 3.41 -1.55 -4.33
N ALA A 190 2.12 -1.26 -4.53
CA ALA A 190 1.17 -2.15 -5.20
C ALA A 190 0.15 -1.34 -6.01
N ILE A 191 -0.39 -1.98 -7.05
CA ILE A 191 -1.47 -1.44 -7.87
C ILE A 191 -2.55 -2.52 -7.97
N LEU A 192 -3.79 -2.19 -7.62
CA LEU A 192 -4.94 -3.05 -7.87
C LEU A 192 -5.62 -2.59 -9.16
N THR A 193 -5.83 -3.52 -10.10
CA THR A 193 -6.56 -3.23 -11.35
C THR A 193 -7.81 -4.10 -11.45
N PRO A 194 -8.97 -3.55 -11.85
CA PRO A 194 -10.19 -4.34 -12.06
C PRO A 194 -9.96 -5.40 -13.13
N ILE A 195 -10.44 -6.62 -12.86
CA ILE A 195 -10.56 -7.68 -13.85
C ILE A 195 -11.91 -7.50 -14.54
N ARG A 196 -11.88 -7.35 -15.88
CA ARG A 196 -13.09 -7.30 -16.71
C ARG A 196 -13.64 -8.69 -16.98
#